data_AF-A0A382BJK0-F1
#
_entry.id   AF-A0A382BJK0-F1
#
_cell.length_a   1.000
_cell.length_b   1.000
_cell.length_c   1.000
_cell.angle_alpha   90.00
_cell.angle_beta   90.00
_cell.angle_gamma   90.00
#
_symmetry.space_group_name_H-M   'P 1'
#
loop_
_entity.id
_entity.type
_entity.pdbx_description
1 polymer ?
#
loop_
_entity_poly.entity_id
_entity_poly.type
_entity_poly.pdbx_seq_one_letter_code
_entity_poly.pdbx_strand_id
1 'polypeptide(L)'
;MELSPLILKWLTILLRWSHVFFAITWVGNSYLFNYLDNKLKKNIKSEDVDAEDILQHSGYYYKLTRFKGVPKEVPKNLIIFKWQSYLTFITGILLLIVIYYANAKILMMDSRVNASITPLMGISISVFSIIISWLIYDLVCKSKLINYKIIFPVVLLIIGSFFSYGLTQIYGARFAFLSVGIILGCIMFFNVFFIIIPNGKNITSSALNKTKFDLSLSLQAKTRSVHNNIITLLVLFVMLSGHASFIWISKYNWLILAILAILFGLIRYYFNWKNKKESN
;
A
#
# COMPACT_ATOMS: atom_id res chain seq x y z
N MET A 1 -4.89 35.97 -9.89
CA MET A 1 -3.49 35.75 -10.34
C MET A 1 -3.43 34.40 -11.00
N GLU A 2 -3.40 34.35 -12.33
CA GLU A 2 -3.09 33.09 -13.01
C GLU A 2 -1.62 32.75 -12.72
N LEU A 3 -1.38 31.58 -12.15
CA LEU A 3 -0.01 31.08 -11.96
C LEU A 3 0.62 30.94 -13.35
N SER A 4 1.83 31.46 -13.57
CA SER A 4 2.43 31.36 -14.90
C SER A 4 2.59 29.88 -15.32
N PRO A 5 2.42 29.54 -16.61
CA PRO A 5 2.55 28.16 -17.08
C PRO A 5 3.89 27.49 -16.72
N LEU A 6 4.96 28.29 -16.59
CA LEU A 6 6.27 27.83 -16.15
C LEU A 6 6.27 27.39 -14.68
N ILE A 7 5.61 28.16 -13.79
CA ILE A 7 5.50 27.82 -12.37
C ILE A 7 4.72 26.52 -12.20
N LEU A 8 3.63 26.33 -12.95
CA LEU A 8 2.84 25.08 -12.91
C LEU A 8 3.64 23.84 -13.35
N LYS A 9 4.51 23.99 -14.36
CA LYS A 9 5.41 22.90 -14.79
C LYS A 9 6.39 22.52 -13.68
N TRP A 10 7.06 23.49 -13.07
CA TRP A 10 7.98 23.26 -11.96
C TRP A 10 7.28 22.64 -10.75
N LEU A 11 6.10 23.15 -10.38
CA LEU A 11 5.29 22.59 -9.30
C LEU A 11 4.92 21.12 -9.58
N THR A 12 4.52 20.80 -10.80
CA THR A 12 4.20 19.42 -11.20
C THR A 12 5.41 18.50 -11.11
N ILE A 13 6.60 18.97 -11.51
CA ILE A 13 7.86 18.20 -11.39
C ILE A 13 8.20 17.97 -9.91
N LEU A 14 8.14 19.01 -9.09
CA LEU A 14 8.42 18.90 -7.66
C LEU A 14 7.44 17.96 -6.95
N LEU A 15 6.16 17.99 -7.32
CA LEU A 15 5.15 17.06 -6.79
C LEU A 15 5.46 15.61 -7.19
N ARG A 16 5.83 15.35 -8.45
CA ARG A 16 6.22 14.00 -8.93
C ARG A 16 7.45 13.50 -8.17
N TRP A 17 8.49 14.33 -8.07
CA TRP A 17 9.72 13.99 -7.37
C TRP A 17 9.44 13.70 -5.89
N SER A 18 8.69 14.56 -5.22
CA SER A 18 8.32 14.40 -3.81
C SER A 18 7.52 13.11 -3.58
N HIS A 19 6.57 12.81 -4.46
CA HIS A 19 5.78 11.58 -4.38
C HIS A 19 6.65 10.33 -4.46
N VAL A 20 7.57 10.28 -5.44
CA VAL A 20 8.50 9.16 -5.59
C VAL A 20 9.43 9.06 -4.38
N PHE A 21 9.97 10.17 -3.89
CA PHE A 21 10.82 10.20 -2.70
C PHE A 21 10.10 9.61 -1.48
N PHE A 22 8.89 10.09 -1.17
CA PHE A 22 8.12 9.57 -0.04
C PHE A 22 7.74 8.09 -0.24
N ALA A 23 7.38 7.69 -1.47
CA ALA A 23 7.09 6.29 -1.78
C ALA A 23 8.29 5.37 -1.52
N ILE A 24 9.50 5.78 -1.92
CA ILE A 24 10.74 5.03 -1.64
C ILE A 24 10.94 4.89 -0.13
N THR A 25 10.81 5.97 0.64
CA THR A 25 10.99 5.90 2.10
C THR A 25 9.94 5.02 2.78
N TRP A 26 8.69 5.05 2.30
CA TRP A 26 7.61 4.24 2.85
C TRP A 26 7.76 2.76 2.51
N VAL A 27 7.98 2.43 1.25
CA VAL A 27 8.18 1.06 0.78
C VAL A 27 9.45 0.46 1.37
N GLY A 28 10.54 1.25 1.45
CA GLY A 28 11.78 0.86 2.10
C GLY A 28 11.57 0.45 3.55
N ASN A 29 10.87 1.27 4.34
CA ASN A 29 10.49 0.91 5.72
C ASN A 29 9.64 -0.37 5.77
N SER A 30 8.67 -0.53 4.86
CA SER A 30 7.85 -1.74 4.81
C SER A 30 8.68 -2.99 4.55
N TYR A 31 9.68 -2.93 3.66
CA TYR A 31 10.58 -4.06 3.42
C TYR A 31 11.51 -4.32 4.60
N LEU A 32 12.07 -3.28 5.22
CA LEU A 32 12.93 -3.42 6.39
C LEU A 32 12.18 -4.08 7.55
N PHE A 33 11.01 -3.59 7.94
CA PHE A 33 10.25 -4.17 9.05
C PHE A 33 9.74 -5.58 8.74
N ASN A 34 9.37 -5.89 7.49
CA ASN A 34 9.03 -7.27 7.13
C ASN A 34 10.26 -8.20 7.13
N TYR A 35 11.44 -7.70 6.78
CA TYR A 35 12.69 -8.46 6.93
C TYR A 35 12.96 -8.76 8.39
N LEU A 36 12.95 -7.74 9.26
CA LEU A 36 13.12 -7.89 10.71
C LEU A 36 12.11 -8.89 11.28
N ASP A 37 10.84 -8.76 10.87
CA ASP A 37 9.80 -9.60 11.43
C ASP A 37 9.97 -11.09 11.15
N ASN A 38 10.58 -11.41 10.00
CA ASN A 38 10.78 -12.78 9.56
C ASN A 38 12.18 -13.32 9.91
N LYS A 39 13.20 -12.48 10.14
CA LYS A 39 14.59 -12.92 10.32
C LYS A 39 15.11 -12.89 11.75
N LEU A 40 14.57 -12.03 12.61
CA LEU A 40 15.04 -11.95 13.99
C LEU A 40 14.91 -13.33 14.68
N LYS A 41 15.99 -13.79 15.31
CA LYS A 41 16.03 -15.07 16.00
C LYS A 41 15.16 -15.01 17.25
N LYS A 42 14.27 -16.00 17.40
CA LYS A 42 13.40 -16.08 18.58
C LYS A 42 14.23 -16.24 19.86
N ASN A 43 13.89 -15.46 20.88
CA ASN A 43 14.50 -15.58 22.19
C ASN A 43 13.63 -16.49 23.07
N ILE A 44 14.12 -17.69 23.37
CA ILE A 44 13.41 -18.68 24.21
C ILE A 44 13.69 -18.45 25.70
N LYS A 45 14.73 -17.69 26.04
CA LYS A 45 15.22 -17.53 27.42
C LYS A 45 14.50 -16.43 28.20
N SER A 46 13.84 -15.49 27.52
CA SER A 46 13.21 -14.33 28.15
C SER A 46 11.69 -14.38 28.01
N GLU A 47 10.99 -14.09 29.09
CA GLU A 47 9.53 -14.04 29.11
C GLU A 47 9.00 -12.85 28.30
N ASP A 48 9.67 -11.69 28.38
CA ASP A 48 9.20 -10.43 27.78
C ASP A 48 9.66 -10.23 26.32
N VAL A 49 10.79 -10.85 25.95
CA VAL A 49 11.41 -10.69 24.63
C VAL A 49 10.95 -11.79 23.69
N ASP A 50 10.51 -11.40 22.50
CA ASP A 50 10.09 -12.32 21.44
C ASP A 50 11.28 -12.75 20.57
N ALA A 51 12.09 -11.79 20.14
CA ALA A 51 13.23 -12.04 19.26
C ALA A 51 14.33 -11.00 19.43
N GLU A 52 15.58 -11.41 19.26
CA GLU A 52 16.76 -10.55 19.34
C GLU A 52 17.77 -10.88 18.26
N ASP A 53 18.42 -9.85 17.72
CA ASP A 53 19.57 -10.01 16.83
C ASP A 53 20.47 -8.78 16.84
N ILE A 54 21.66 -8.91 16.27
CA ILE A 54 22.60 -7.81 16.05
C ILE A 54 22.68 -7.53 14.55
N LEU A 55 22.37 -6.31 14.16
CA LEU A 55 22.53 -5.85 12.78
C LEU A 55 23.73 -4.92 12.66
N GLN A 56 24.39 -4.92 11.51
CA GLN A 56 25.45 -3.98 11.19
C GLN A 56 25.00 -3.04 10.05
N HIS A 57 25.19 -1.74 10.23
CA HIS A 57 25.01 -0.75 9.16
C HIS A 57 25.91 0.47 9.40
N SER A 58 26.42 1.08 8.33
CA SER A 58 27.28 2.28 8.41
C SER A 58 28.48 2.16 9.35
N GLY A 59 29.04 0.95 9.50
CA GLY A 59 30.17 0.69 10.41
C GLY A 59 29.80 0.49 11.88
N TYR A 60 28.52 0.62 12.25
CA TYR A 60 28.03 0.42 13.63
C TYR A 60 27.24 -0.88 13.76
N TYR A 61 27.25 -1.43 14.98
CA TYR A 61 26.44 -2.58 15.36
C TYR A 61 25.25 -2.12 16.20
N TYR A 62 24.07 -2.61 15.87
CA TYR A 62 22.80 -2.28 16.51
C TYR A 62 22.20 -3.56 17.11
N LYS A 63 22.00 -3.57 18.43
CA LYS A 63 21.21 -4.62 19.08
C LYS A 63 19.73 -4.29 18.90
N LEU A 64 19.00 -5.20 18.26
CA LEU A 64 17.57 -5.08 18.05
C LEU A 64 16.84 -6.11 18.90
N THR A 65 15.89 -5.63 19.70
CA THR A 65 15.06 -6.45 20.56
C THR A 65 13.60 -6.21 20.19
N ARG A 66 12.90 -7.28 19.79
CA ARG A 66 11.45 -7.30 19.59
C ARG A 66 10.79 -7.89 20.82
N PHE A 67 9.82 -7.20 21.38
CA PHE A 67 9.07 -7.61 22.56
C PHE A 67 7.80 -8.38 22.17
N LYS A 68 7.36 -9.34 23.00
CA LYS A 68 6.08 -10.06 22.78
C LYS A 68 4.86 -9.15 22.95
N GLY A 69 5.03 -8.09 23.73
CA GLY A 69 4.06 -7.03 23.95
C GLY A 69 4.76 -5.68 24.00
N VAL A 70 4.24 -4.77 24.82
CA VAL A 70 4.91 -3.48 25.01
C VAL A 70 6.05 -3.64 26.03
N PRO A 71 7.24 -3.05 25.77
CA PRO A 71 8.33 -3.06 26.74
C PRO A 71 7.93 -2.38 28.06
N LYS A 72 8.58 -2.81 29.15
CA LYS A 72 8.41 -2.24 30.49
C LYS A 72 8.68 -0.73 30.53
N GLU A 73 9.62 -0.27 29.72
CA GLU A 73 9.95 1.13 29.55
C GLU A 73 9.72 1.53 28.09
N VAL A 74 8.80 2.47 27.86
CA VAL A 74 8.58 3.11 26.55
C VAL A 74 9.21 4.49 26.61
N PRO A 75 10.18 4.82 25.73
CA PRO A 75 10.79 6.13 25.73
C PRO A 75 9.76 7.22 25.42
N LYS A 76 9.92 8.41 26.03
CA LYS A 76 9.03 9.57 25.80
C LYS A 76 8.91 9.93 24.31
N ASN A 77 10.01 9.75 23.57
CA ASN A 77 10.09 10.07 22.14
C ASN A 77 9.92 8.82 21.28
N LEU A 78 8.80 8.10 21.45
CA LEU A 78 8.48 6.94 20.60
C LEU A 78 8.29 7.38 19.15
N ILE A 79 9.12 6.84 18.26
CA ILE A 79 9.02 7.10 16.82
C ILE A 79 7.99 6.15 16.20
N ILE A 80 6.92 6.72 15.67
CA ILE A 80 5.89 6.00 14.90
C ILE A 80 6.01 6.39 13.43
N PHE A 81 6.40 5.43 12.58
CA PHE A 81 6.56 5.62 11.14
C PHE A 81 5.21 5.74 10.41
N LYS A 82 4.60 6.92 10.45
CA LYS A 82 3.35 7.25 9.76
C LYS A 82 3.54 8.20 8.57
N TRP A 83 4.46 9.16 8.72
CA TRP A 83 4.57 10.31 7.83
C TRP A 83 4.95 9.94 6.40
N GLN A 84 5.78 8.91 6.20
CA GLN A 84 6.18 8.46 4.87
C GLN A 84 4.96 8.04 4.05
N SER A 85 4.03 7.28 4.66
CA SER A 85 2.78 6.88 4.01
C SER A 85 1.84 8.06 3.77
N TYR A 86 1.74 8.99 4.73
CA TYR A 86 0.83 10.13 4.66
C TYR A 86 1.26 11.10 3.57
N LEU A 87 2.56 11.41 3.51
CA LEU A 87 3.12 12.29 2.50
C LEU A 87 3.09 11.65 1.11
N THR A 88 3.30 10.33 0.99
CA THR A 88 3.10 9.62 -0.28
C THR A 88 1.65 9.75 -0.77
N PHE A 89 0.68 9.53 0.11
CA PHE A 89 -0.73 9.65 -0.24
C PHE A 89 -1.12 11.08 -0.62
N ILE A 90 -0.76 12.07 0.21
CA ILE A 90 -1.09 13.48 -0.04
C ILE A 90 -0.51 13.93 -1.39
N THR A 91 0.78 13.68 -1.63
CA THR A 91 1.42 14.03 -2.90
C THR A 91 0.81 13.26 -4.08
N GLY A 92 0.41 12.00 -3.89
CA GLY A 92 -0.24 11.19 -4.92
C GLY A 92 -1.63 11.72 -5.30
N ILE A 93 -2.44 12.11 -4.33
CA ILE A 93 -3.75 12.73 -4.57
C ILE A 93 -3.59 14.09 -5.25
N LEU A 94 -2.61 14.90 -4.84
CA LEU A 94 -2.31 16.16 -5.52
C LEU A 94 -1.93 15.94 -6.99
N LEU A 95 -1.11 14.92 -7.29
CA LEU A 95 -0.77 14.55 -8.66
C LEU A 95 -2.00 14.08 -9.45
N LEU A 96 -2.87 13.26 -8.84
CA LEU A 96 -4.10 12.81 -9.46
C LEU A 96 -5.01 13.99 -9.83
N ILE A 97 -5.15 14.96 -8.93
CA ILE A 97 -5.95 16.17 -9.15
C ILE A 97 -5.35 17.04 -10.25
N VAL A 98 -4.08 17.43 -10.11
CA VAL A 98 -3.42 18.39 -10.99
C VAL A 98 -3.20 17.84 -12.39
N ILE A 99 -2.83 16.57 -12.53
CA ILE A 99 -2.54 15.98 -13.83
C ILE A 99 -3.82 15.46 -14.46
N TYR A 100 -4.55 14.57 -13.79
CA TYR A 100 -5.65 13.83 -14.42
C TYR A 100 -6.99 14.53 -14.27
N TYR A 101 -7.41 14.93 -13.07
CA TYR A 101 -8.75 15.49 -12.90
C TYR A 101 -8.89 16.86 -13.59
N ALA A 102 -7.87 17.71 -13.50
CA ALA A 102 -7.85 18.99 -14.23
C ALA A 102 -7.88 18.81 -15.77
N ASN A 103 -7.44 17.66 -16.28
CA ASN A 103 -7.39 17.35 -17.71
C ASN A 103 -8.21 16.10 -18.07
N ALA A 104 -9.30 15.85 -17.34
CA ALA A 104 -10.03 14.58 -17.37
C ALA A 104 -10.51 14.19 -18.77
N LYS A 105 -10.99 15.16 -19.55
CA LYS A 105 -11.46 14.96 -20.92
C LYS A 105 -10.40 14.31 -21.83
N ILE A 106 -9.12 14.65 -21.63
CA ILE A 106 -8.01 14.22 -22.50
C ILE A 106 -7.28 13.02 -21.90
N LEU A 107 -7.04 13.03 -20.59
CA LEU A 107 -6.15 12.05 -19.96
C LEU A 107 -6.88 10.86 -19.31
N MET A 108 -8.18 10.99 -18.99
CA MET A 108 -8.95 9.91 -18.37
C MET A 108 -9.89 9.24 -19.36
N MET A 109 -10.47 10.02 -20.29
CA MET A 109 -11.59 9.58 -21.10
C MET A 109 -11.16 9.22 -22.53
N ASP A 110 -11.90 8.31 -23.15
CA ASP A 110 -11.77 7.97 -24.55
C ASP A 110 -13.17 7.75 -25.13
N SER A 111 -13.58 8.58 -26.08
CA SER A 111 -14.91 8.51 -26.69
C SER A 111 -15.15 7.20 -27.44
N ARG A 112 -14.08 6.50 -27.85
CA ARG A 112 -14.15 5.18 -28.48
C ARG A 112 -14.48 4.07 -27.48
N VAL A 113 -14.17 4.29 -26.21
CA VAL A 113 -14.51 3.39 -25.10
C VAL A 113 -15.92 3.68 -24.62
N ASN A 114 -16.18 4.94 -24.25
CA ASN A 114 -17.50 5.35 -23.75
C ASN A 114 -17.75 6.84 -24.03
N ALA A 115 -18.65 7.12 -24.97
CA ALA A 115 -18.99 8.48 -25.38
C ALA A 115 -19.96 9.19 -24.41
N SER A 116 -20.69 8.45 -23.58
CA SER A 116 -21.74 9.01 -22.70
C SER A 116 -21.24 9.56 -21.36
N ILE A 117 -20.03 9.19 -20.96
CA ILE A 117 -19.45 9.66 -19.70
C ILE A 117 -18.96 11.09 -19.91
N THR A 118 -19.27 11.98 -18.98
CA THR A 118 -18.72 13.35 -18.94
C THR A 118 -17.47 13.40 -18.05
N PRO A 119 -16.59 14.42 -18.18
CA PRO A 119 -15.42 14.56 -17.30
C PRO A 119 -15.76 14.55 -15.81
N LEU A 120 -16.85 15.22 -15.42
CA LEU A 120 -17.30 15.24 -14.04
C LEU A 120 -17.72 13.85 -13.56
N MET A 121 -18.52 13.13 -14.36
CA MET A 121 -18.89 11.73 -14.06
C MET A 121 -17.66 10.83 -13.96
N GLY A 122 -16.69 10.99 -14.87
CA GLY A 122 -15.43 10.25 -14.85
C GLY A 122 -14.62 10.51 -13.57
N ILE A 123 -14.54 11.75 -13.10
CA ILE A 123 -13.88 12.09 -11.83
C ILE A 123 -14.63 11.48 -10.64
N SER A 124 -15.97 11.61 -10.61
CA SER A 124 -16.80 11.03 -9.55
C SER A 124 -16.63 9.51 -9.46
N ILE A 125 -16.68 8.80 -10.59
CA ILE A 125 -16.47 7.35 -10.66
C ILE A 125 -15.07 6.99 -10.12
N SER A 126 -14.04 7.78 -10.43
CA SER A 126 -12.67 7.54 -9.95
C SER A 126 -12.61 7.64 -8.43
N VAL A 127 -13.16 8.72 -7.84
CA VAL A 127 -13.23 8.90 -6.38
C VAL A 127 -14.03 7.79 -5.70
N PHE A 128 -15.22 7.48 -6.21
CA PHE A 128 -16.05 6.40 -5.65
C PHE A 128 -15.38 5.04 -5.78
N SER A 129 -14.68 4.76 -6.90
CA SER A 129 -13.97 3.50 -7.08
C SER A 129 -12.90 3.28 -6.01
N ILE A 130 -12.19 4.33 -5.58
CA ILE A 130 -11.20 4.27 -4.50
C ILE A 130 -11.89 3.93 -3.17
N ILE A 131 -12.97 4.65 -2.84
CA ILE A 131 -13.70 4.48 -1.56
C ILE A 131 -14.34 3.09 -1.50
N ILE A 132 -15.10 2.71 -2.54
CA ILE A 132 -15.81 1.43 -2.62
C ILE A 132 -14.82 0.27 -2.59
N SER A 133 -13.71 0.35 -3.33
CA SER A 133 -12.70 -0.72 -3.34
C SER A 133 -12.09 -0.93 -1.95
N TRP A 134 -11.80 0.15 -1.22
CA TRP A 134 -11.32 0.03 0.15
C TRP A 134 -12.36 -0.56 1.10
N LEU A 135 -13.62 -0.12 1.03
CA LEU A 135 -14.70 -0.66 1.85
C LEU A 135 -14.90 -2.16 1.59
N ILE A 136 -14.96 -2.59 0.32
CA ILE A 136 -15.06 -4.01 -0.04
C ILE A 136 -13.88 -4.78 0.53
N TYR A 137 -12.65 -4.31 0.31
CA TYR A 137 -11.45 -4.95 0.84
C TYR A 137 -11.45 -5.00 2.39
N ASP A 138 -11.86 -3.94 3.07
CA ASP A 138 -11.94 -3.90 4.53
C ASP A 138 -12.98 -4.90 5.08
N LEU A 139 -14.17 -4.96 4.46
CA LEU A 139 -15.22 -5.92 4.81
C LEU A 139 -14.77 -7.36 4.59
N VAL A 140 -14.10 -7.65 3.45
CA VAL A 140 -13.55 -8.99 3.18
C VAL A 140 -12.51 -9.38 4.22
N CYS A 141 -11.64 -8.45 4.64
CA CYS A 141 -10.67 -8.71 5.70
C CYS A 141 -11.28 -8.87 7.11
N LYS A 142 -12.43 -8.24 7.39
CA LYS A 142 -13.17 -8.42 8.66
C LYS A 142 -14.00 -9.71 8.68
N SER A 143 -14.22 -10.33 7.53
CA SER A 143 -14.98 -11.58 7.42
C SER A 143 -14.15 -12.81 7.80
N LYS A 144 -14.83 -13.95 7.99
CA LYS A 144 -14.17 -15.27 8.23
C LYS A 144 -13.28 -15.71 7.07
N LEU A 145 -13.39 -15.10 5.88
CA LEU A 145 -12.56 -15.44 4.73
C LEU A 145 -11.06 -15.24 5.02
N ILE A 146 -10.71 -14.29 5.90
CA ILE A 146 -9.30 -13.99 6.25
C ILE A 146 -8.52 -15.21 6.77
N ASN A 147 -9.22 -16.21 7.32
CA ASN A 147 -8.59 -17.42 7.85
C ASN A 147 -8.20 -18.43 6.76
N TYR A 148 -8.73 -18.31 5.54
CA TYR A 148 -8.46 -19.22 4.43
C TYR A 148 -7.32 -18.70 3.56
N LYS A 149 -6.10 -19.19 3.82
CA LYS A 149 -4.84 -18.70 3.22
C LYS A 149 -4.81 -18.65 1.69
N ILE A 150 -5.54 -19.53 0.99
CA ILE A 150 -5.60 -19.60 -0.47
C ILE A 150 -6.86 -18.93 -1.02
N ILE A 151 -8.02 -19.20 -0.41
CA ILE A 151 -9.31 -18.67 -0.89
C ILE A 151 -9.33 -17.14 -0.75
N PHE A 152 -8.82 -16.60 0.36
CA PHE A 152 -8.79 -15.16 0.61
C PHE A 152 -8.10 -14.35 -0.52
N PRO A 153 -6.83 -14.62 -0.88
CA PRO A 153 -6.18 -13.88 -1.96
C PRO A 153 -6.81 -14.14 -3.34
N VAL A 154 -7.35 -15.34 -3.59
CA VAL A 154 -8.06 -15.63 -4.85
C VAL A 154 -9.33 -14.79 -4.98
N VAL A 155 -10.13 -14.67 -3.92
CA VAL A 155 -11.32 -13.81 -3.91
C VAL A 155 -10.95 -12.35 -4.17
N LEU A 156 -9.90 -11.84 -3.51
CA LEU A 156 -9.42 -10.47 -3.76
C LEU A 156 -8.91 -10.28 -5.19
N LEU A 157 -8.26 -11.28 -5.78
CA LEU A 157 -7.80 -11.24 -7.17
C LEU A 157 -8.98 -11.20 -8.14
N ILE A 158 -10.04 -11.98 -7.90
CA ILE A 158 -11.26 -11.97 -8.72
C ILE A 158 -11.94 -10.60 -8.64
N ILE A 159 -12.12 -10.07 -7.43
CA ILE A 159 -12.70 -8.73 -7.20
C ILE A 159 -11.84 -7.67 -7.91
N GLY A 160 -10.52 -7.69 -7.72
CA GLY A 160 -9.61 -6.74 -8.35
C GLY A 160 -9.61 -6.84 -9.88
N SER A 161 -9.72 -8.04 -10.44
CA SER A 161 -9.82 -8.25 -11.89
C SER A 161 -11.13 -7.74 -12.45
N PHE A 162 -12.24 -7.92 -11.72
CA PHE A 162 -13.54 -7.36 -12.09
C PHE A 162 -13.53 -5.83 -12.08
N PHE A 163 -12.97 -5.21 -11.04
CA PHE A 163 -12.76 -3.76 -10.99
C PHE A 163 -11.88 -3.28 -12.15
N SER A 164 -10.75 -3.95 -12.38
CA SER A 164 -9.84 -3.65 -13.50
C SER A 164 -10.56 -3.68 -14.84
N TYR A 165 -11.32 -4.74 -15.11
CA TYR A 165 -12.13 -4.86 -16.31
C TYR A 165 -13.19 -3.75 -16.39
N GLY A 166 -13.95 -3.49 -15.33
CA GLY A 166 -14.97 -2.43 -15.31
C GLY A 166 -14.39 -1.05 -15.64
N LEU A 167 -13.20 -0.73 -15.14
CA LEU A 167 -12.50 0.53 -15.45
C LEU A 167 -12.14 0.65 -16.93
N THR A 168 -11.83 -0.46 -17.61
CA THR A 168 -11.56 -0.45 -19.07
C THR A 168 -12.80 -0.16 -19.92
N GLN A 169 -14.00 -0.31 -19.36
CA GLN A 169 -15.26 0.02 -20.02
C GLN A 169 -15.66 1.50 -19.84
N ILE A 170 -14.92 2.23 -19.00
CA ILE A 170 -15.23 3.62 -18.62
C ILE A 170 -14.13 4.57 -19.10
N TYR A 171 -12.87 4.20 -18.91
CA TYR A 171 -11.71 5.07 -19.12
C TYR A 171 -10.87 4.65 -20.33
N GLY A 172 -10.11 5.61 -20.84
CA GLY A 172 -9.04 5.32 -21.79
C GLY A 172 -8.00 4.38 -21.19
N ALA A 173 -7.41 3.53 -22.02
CA ALA A 173 -6.61 2.39 -21.58
C ALA A 173 -5.48 2.75 -20.60
N ARG A 174 -4.81 3.90 -20.83
CA ARG A 174 -3.76 4.42 -19.95
C ARG A 174 -4.28 4.72 -18.53
N PHE A 175 -5.39 5.44 -18.43
CA PHE A 175 -5.93 5.81 -17.12
C PHE A 175 -6.60 4.62 -16.45
N ALA A 176 -7.33 3.78 -17.18
CA ALA A 176 -7.88 2.53 -16.64
C ALA A 176 -6.80 1.67 -15.95
N PHE A 177 -5.65 1.51 -16.61
CA PHE A 177 -4.51 0.78 -16.06
C PHE A 177 -3.93 1.45 -14.82
N LEU A 178 -3.72 2.78 -14.87
CA LEU A 178 -3.23 3.56 -13.74
C LEU A 178 -4.19 3.55 -12.54
N SER A 179 -5.51 3.59 -12.79
CA SER A 179 -6.56 3.59 -11.76
C SER A 179 -6.47 2.37 -10.86
N VAL A 180 -6.10 1.20 -11.39
CA VAL A 180 -5.86 0.01 -10.56
C VAL A 180 -4.71 0.24 -9.59
N GLY A 181 -3.61 0.86 -10.04
CA GLY A 181 -2.49 1.24 -9.18
C GLY A 181 -2.88 2.28 -8.13
N ILE A 182 -3.67 3.28 -8.50
CA ILE A 182 -4.22 4.30 -7.59
C ILE A 182 -5.05 3.63 -6.50
N ILE A 183 -6.01 2.78 -6.88
CA ILE A 183 -6.89 2.07 -5.94
C ILE A 183 -6.06 1.23 -4.96
N LEU A 184 -5.12 0.42 -5.46
CA LEU A 184 -4.27 -0.41 -4.61
C LEU A 184 -3.37 0.42 -3.69
N GLY A 185 -2.79 1.52 -4.19
CA GLY A 185 -2.01 2.46 -3.38
C GLY A 185 -2.84 3.14 -2.29
N CYS A 186 -4.09 3.52 -2.59
CA CYS A 186 -5.02 4.06 -1.61
C CYS A 186 -5.44 3.02 -0.58
N ILE A 187 -5.70 1.77 -0.98
CA ILE A 187 -5.92 0.65 -0.05
C ILE A 187 -4.73 0.50 0.89
N MET A 188 -3.50 0.57 0.38
CA MET A 188 -2.29 0.50 1.21
C MET A 188 -2.22 1.64 2.23
N PHE A 189 -2.53 2.86 1.80
CA PHE A 189 -2.54 4.02 2.70
C PHE A 189 -3.64 3.91 3.75
N PHE A 190 -4.86 3.53 3.37
CA PHE A 190 -5.97 3.39 4.30
C PHE A 190 -5.76 2.25 5.30
N ASN A 191 -5.06 1.18 4.93
CA ASN A 191 -4.56 0.19 5.88
C ASN A 191 -3.68 0.83 6.96
N VAL A 192 -2.78 1.75 6.57
CA VAL A 192 -1.93 2.46 7.52
C VAL A 192 -2.75 3.42 8.38
N PHE A 193 -3.60 4.24 7.75
CA PHE A 193 -4.32 5.32 8.38
C PHE A 193 -5.43 4.85 9.34
N PHE A 194 -6.24 3.87 8.93
CA PHE A 194 -7.40 3.41 9.71
C PHE A 194 -7.12 2.21 10.61
N ILE A 195 -6.14 1.35 10.27
CA ILE A 195 -5.92 0.09 11.00
C ILE A 195 -4.56 0.09 11.70
N ILE A 196 -3.45 0.22 10.99
CA ILE A 196 -2.11 0.01 11.56
C ILE A 196 -1.76 1.08 12.60
N ILE A 197 -1.89 2.37 12.26
CA ILE A 197 -1.53 3.47 13.17
C ILE A 197 -2.47 3.55 14.37
N PRO A 198 -3.82 3.48 14.22
CA PRO A 198 -4.72 3.48 15.36
C PRO A 198 -4.51 2.29 16.30
N ASN A 199 -4.34 1.08 15.77
CA ASN A 199 -4.06 -0.11 16.59
C ASN A 199 -2.72 0.02 17.32
N GLY A 200 -1.68 0.52 16.64
CA GLY A 200 -0.38 0.78 17.25
C GLY A 200 -0.46 1.78 18.40
N LYS A 201 -1.18 2.89 18.22
CA LYS A 201 -1.40 3.89 19.27
C LYS A 201 -2.17 3.33 20.46
N ASN A 202 -3.20 2.51 20.21
CA ASN A 202 -3.99 1.89 21.27
C ASN A 202 -3.10 0.96 22.12
N ILE A 203 -2.31 0.09 21.48
CA ILE A 203 -1.35 -0.79 22.15
C ILE A 203 -0.36 0.02 23.01
N THR A 204 0.22 1.08 22.45
CA THR A 204 1.13 1.95 23.21
C THR A 204 0.43 2.61 24.41
N SER A 205 -0.78 3.14 24.23
CA SER A 205 -1.53 3.79 25.30
C SER A 205 -1.91 2.82 26.41
N SER A 206 -2.38 1.61 26.06
CA SER A 206 -2.75 0.60 27.06
C SER A 206 -1.57 0.24 27.94
N ALA A 207 -0.39 0.14 27.35
CA ALA A 207 0.82 -0.20 28.07
C ALA A 207 1.37 0.94 28.93
N LEU A 208 1.36 2.18 28.44
CA LEU A 208 1.72 3.35 29.26
C LEU A 208 0.82 3.45 30.51
N ASN A 209 -0.46 3.09 30.36
CA ASN A 209 -1.44 3.09 31.44
C ASN A 209 -1.48 1.78 32.26
N LYS A 210 -0.58 0.81 32.00
CA LYS A 210 -0.55 -0.51 32.66
C LYS A 210 -1.89 -1.27 32.63
N THR A 211 -2.66 -1.08 31.55
CA THR A 211 -3.94 -1.76 31.31
C THR A 211 -3.74 -2.98 30.40
N LYS A 212 -4.65 -3.97 30.48
CA LYS A 212 -4.61 -5.16 29.63
C LYS A 212 -4.76 -4.75 28.16
N PHE A 213 -3.75 -5.03 27.34
CA PHE A 213 -3.80 -4.74 25.90
C PHE A 213 -4.40 -5.92 25.12
N ASP A 214 -5.16 -5.62 24.07
CA ASP A 214 -5.75 -6.64 23.20
C ASP A 214 -4.77 -7.06 22.10
N LEU A 215 -4.30 -8.32 22.19
CA LEU A 215 -3.41 -8.94 21.20
C LEU A 215 -4.01 -8.99 19.79
N SER A 216 -5.34 -9.00 19.67
CA SER A 216 -6.04 -9.04 18.39
C SER A 216 -5.70 -7.82 17.52
N LEU A 217 -5.48 -6.64 18.13
CA LEU A 217 -5.14 -5.40 17.44
C LEU A 217 -3.78 -5.48 16.75
N SER A 218 -2.80 -6.13 17.39
CA SER A 218 -1.46 -6.35 16.84
C SER A 218 -1.52 -7.29 15.63
N LEU A 219 -2.27 -8.39 15.74
CA LEU A 219 -2.47 -9.34 14.64
C LEU A 219 -3.17 -8.69 13.44
N GLN A 220 -4.19 -7.86 13.68
CA GLN A 220 -4.85 -7.10 12.62
C GLN A 220 -3.88 -6.15 11.90
N ALA A 221 -3.12 -5.35 12.67
CA ALA A 221 -2.13 -4.43 12.10
C ALA A 221 -1.06 -5.17 11.29
N LYS A 222 -0.55 -6.30 11.81
CA LYS A 222 0.41 -7.14 11.11
C LYS A 222 -0.15 -7.71 9.81
N THR A 223 -1.38 -8.21 9.83
CA THR A 223 -2.05 -8.75 8.63
C THR A 223 -2.16 -7.70 7.53
N ARG A 224 -2.61 -6.48 7.84
CA ARG A 224 -2.68 -5.37 6.88
C ARG A 224 -1.30 -4.95 6.36
N SER A 225 -0.28 -4.96 7.22
CA SER A 225 1.10 -4.69 6.82
C SER A 225 1.64 -5.74 5.83
N VAL A 226 1.33 -7.02 6.05
CA VAL A 226 1.69 -8.11 5.12
C VAL A 226 0.97 -7.95 3.78
N HIS A 227 -0.33 -7.61 3.79
CA HIS A 227 -1.08 -7.34 2.55
C HIS A 227 -0.43 -6.21 1.75
N ASN A 228 -0.12 -5.08 2.42
CA ASN A 228 0.60 -3.97 1.78
C ASN A 228 1.91 -4.43 1.15
N ASN A 229 2.69 -5.26 1.85
CA ASN A 229 3.95 -5.78 1.34
C ASN A 229 3.78 -6.66 0.09
N ILE A 230 2.74 -7.50 0.04
CA ILE A 230 2.46 -8.38 -1.09
C ILE A 230 2.07 -7.57 -2.33
N ILE A 231 1.21 -6.56 -2.19
CA ILE A 231 0.72 -5.77 -3.33
C ILE A 231 1.69 -4.67 -3.79
N THR A 232 2.72 -4.36 -2.99
CA THR A 232 3.67 -3.26 -3.27
C THR A 232 4.31 -3.38 -4.65
N LEU A 233 4.78 -4.56 -5.07
CA LEU A 233 5.43 -4.73 -6.37
C LEU A 233 4.48 -4.43 -7.54
N LEU A 234 3.23 -4.87 -7.43
CA LEU A 234 2.21 -4.57 -8.44
C LEU A 234 1.95 -3.07 -8.50
N VAL A 235 1.78 -2.40 -7.36
CA VAL A 235 1.56 -0.94 -7.31
C VAL A 235 2.72 -0.20 -7.96
N LEU A 236 3.97 -0.52 -7.60
CA LEU A 236 5.15 0.10 -8.20
C LEU A 236 5.20 -0.10 -9.72
N PHE A 237 4.93 -1.32 -10.19
CA PHE A 237 4.89 -1.62 -11.62
C PHE A 237 3.84 -0.78 -12.34
N VAL A 238 2.62 -0.70 -11.81
CA VAL A 238 1.54 0.07 -12.42
C VAL A 238 1.86 1.56 -12.44
N MET A 239 2.41 2.12 -11.35
CA MET A 239 2.79 3.53 -11.30
C MET A 239 3.90 3.88 -12.32
N LEU A 240 4.81 2.95 -12.58
CA LEU A 240 5.90 3.13 -13.56
C LEU A 240 5.51 2.77 -15.00
N SER A 241 4.40 2.06 -15.20
CA SER A 241 3.92 1.64 -16.53
C SER A 241 3.63 2.78 -17.50
N GLY A 242 3.51 4.02 -16.99
CA GLY A 242 3.39 5.22 -17.81
C GLY A 242 4.57 5.43 -18.78
N HIS A 243 5.72 4.79 -18.54
CA HIS A 243 6.90 4.81 -19.41
C HIS A 243 6.93 3.68 -20.46
N ALA A 244 5.96 2.77 -20.44
CA ALA A 244 5.93 1.59 -21.29
C ALA A 244 4.52 1.39 -21.87
N SER A 245 4.23 2.12 -22.95
CA SER A 245 2.87 2.20 -23.52
C SER A 245 2.33 0.87 -24.03
N PHE A 246 3.19 -0.03 -24.51
CA PHE A 246 2.80 -1.35 -25.01
C PHE A 246 2.04 -2.21 -23.97
N ILE A 247 2.26 -1.95 -22.67
CA ILE A 247 1.65 -2.70 -21.56
C ILE A 247 0.14 -2.41 -21.47
N TRP A 248 -0.23 -1.12 -21.55
CA TRP A 248 -1.60 -0.68 -21.32
C TRP A 248 -2.40 -0.47 -22.61
N ILE A 249 -1.76 -0.35 -23.78
CA ILE A 249 -2.44 -0.21 -25.09
C ILE A 249 -3.23 -1.48 -25.46
N SER A 250 -2.78 -2.66 -25.02
CA SER A 250 -3.43 -3.94 -25.34
C SER A 250 -4.90 -3.98 -24.88
N LYS A 251 -5.78 -4.56 -25.70
CA LYS A 251 -7.18 -4.85 -25.33
C LYS A 251 -7.28 -5.75 -24.08
N TYR A 252 -6.25 -6.54 -23.81
CA TYR A 252 -6.17 -7.44 -22.67
C TYR A 252 -5.44 -6.84 -21.47
N ASN A 253 -5.30 -5.51 -21.39
CA ASN A 253 -4.59 -4.81 -20.31
C ASN A 253 -5.05 -5.22 -18.89
N TRP A 254 -6.34 -5.46 -18.68
CA TRP A 254 -6.89 -5.93 -17.40
C TRP A 254 -6.43 -7.35 -17.05
N LEU A 255 -6.29 -8.22 -18.06
CA LEU A 255 -5.79 -9.59 -17.88
C LEU A 255 -4.28 -9.59 -17.62
N ILE A 256 -3.53 -8.72 -18.31
CA ILE A 256 -2.11 -8.49 -18.03
C ILE A 256 -1.93 -8.08 -16.56
N LEU A 257 -2.75 -7.16 -16.05
CA LEU A 257 -2.74 -6.79 -14.63
C LEU A 257 -3.02 -7.97 -13.70
N ALA A 258 -4.00 -8.81 -14.03
CA ALA A 258 -4.33 -9.99 -13.22
C ALA A 258 -3.15 -10.99 -13.16
N ILE A 259 -2.51 -11.24 -14.31
CA ILE A 259 -1.32 -12.12 -14.40
C ILE A 259 -0.16 -11.52 -13.60
N LEU A 260 0.11 -10.23 -13.75
CA LEU A 260 1.16 -9.54 -12.99
C LEU A 260 0.86 -9.54 -11.49
N ALA A 261 -0.40 -9.41 -11.08
CA ALA A 261 -0.80 -9.50 -9.68
C ALA A 261 -0.48 -10.87 -9.09
N ILE A 262 -0.72 -11.96 -9.84
CA ILE A 262 -0.34 -13.32 -9.44
C ILE A 262 1.18 -13.42 -9.33
N LEU A 263 1.92 -13.04 -10.38
CA LEU A 263 3.38 -13.17 -10.42
C LEU A 263 4.05 -12.40 -9.29
N PHE A 264 3.75 -11.10 -9.15
CA PHE A 264 4.33 -10.26 -8.11
C PHE A 264 3.88 -10.68 -6.71
N GLY A 265 2.62 -11.10 -6.55
CA GLY A 265 2.11 -11.63 -5.30
C GLY A 265 2.86 -12.90 -4.87
N LEU A 266 3.08 -13.84 -5.79
CA LEU A 266 3.84 -15.07 -5.54
C LEU A 266 5.30 -14.79 -5.23
N ILE A 267 5.94 -13.87 -5.95
CA ILE A 267 7.31 -13.43 -5.67
C ILE A 267 7.42 -12.93 -4.23
N ARG A 268 6.54 -12.00 -3.82
CA ARG A 268 6.54 -11.46 -2.44
C ARG A 268 6.21 -12.52 -1.40
N TYR A 269 5.25 -13.40 -1.70
CA TYR A 269 4.90 -14.51 -0.83
C TYR A 269 6.10 -15.44 -0.60
N TYR A 270 6.80 -15.82 -1.66
CA TYR A 270 8.00 -16.66 -1.60
C TYR A 270 9.11 -16.02 -0.75
N PHE A 271 9.42 -14.73 -0.96
CA PHE A 271 10.42 -14.04 -0.15
C PHE A 271 10.06 -13.99 1.34
N ASN A 272 8.78 -13.75 1.66
CA ASN A 272 8.31 -13.73 3.05
C ASN A 272 8.40 -15.14 3.68
N TRP A 273 8.06 -16.19 2.93
CA TRP A 273 8.17 -17.58 3.38
C TRP A 273 9.61 -18.03 3.59
N LYS A 274 10.51 -17.76 2.63
CA LYS A 274 11.94 -18.09 2.72
C LYS A 274 12.57 -17.42 3.95
N ASN A 275 12.28 -16.14 4.15
CA ASN A 275 12.82 -15.40 5.29
C ASN A 275 12.40 -16.00 6.62
N LYS A 276 11.16 -16.49 6.73
CA LYS A 276 10.62 -17.15 7.93
C LYS A 276 11.22 -18.53 8.20
N LYS A 277 11.67 -19.26 7.16
CA LYS A 277 12.31 -20.57 7.34
C LYS A 277 13.70 -20.45 7.93
N GLU A 278 14.46 -19.43 7.56
CA GLU A 278 15.83 -19.24 8.04
C GLU A 278 15.92 -18.70 9.49
N SER A 279 14.79 -18.30 10.10
CA SER A 279 14.73 -17.82 11.49
C SER A 279 14.21 -18.82 12.52
N ASN A 280 13.68 -19.96 12.05
CA ASN A 280 13.33 -21.10 12.90
C ASN A 280 14.50 -22.09 12.93
#